data_AF-A0A1B1TU05-F1
#
_entry.id   AF-A0A1B1TU05-F1
#
_cell.length_a   1.000
_cell.length_b   1.000
_cell.length_c   1.000
_cell.angle_alpha   90.00
_cell.angle_beta   90.00
_cell.angle_gamma   90.00
#
_symmetry.space_group_name_H-M   'P 1'
#
loop_
_entity.id
_entity.type
_entity.pdbx_description
1 polymer ?
#
loop_
_entity_poly.entity_id
_entity_poly.type
_entity_poly.pdbx_seq_one_letter_code
_entity_poly.pdbx_strand_id
1 'polypeptide(L)'
;MTETLQLAEICQTVYGEPVKIIDWETKQSEDKFEIKILFREERRGWYLEMVITQSQSGKNFSSHRVLPLFLPLLDPDETQWHALTQEATETDWQALDQLFALSRHLSETNIAFADADVIGEDVADEALDTFGFYVPDEELLPVFLWWNLDYQLKLIVYFKHPERFAGEVMFQDDNVDEAEVYDSLTEALERLEQKIAYYRDEA
;
A
#
# COMPACT_ATOMS: atom_id res chain seq x y z
N MET A 1 16.72 -1.06 15.88
CA MET A 1 17.77 -0.67 14.91
C MET A 1 18.68 -1.83 14.54
N THR A 2 19.42 -2.45 15.47
CA THR A 2 20.34 -3.57 15.14
C THR A 2 19.64 -4.79 14.55
N GLU A 3 18.48 -5.17 15.09
CA GLU A 3 17.69 -6.32 14.59
C GLU A 3 17.13 -6.07 13.19
N THR A 4 16.65 -4.85 12.91
CA THR A 4 16.15 -4.44 11.60
C THR A 4 17.24 -4.45 10.53
N LEU A 5 18.46 -4.01 10.87
CA LEU A 5 19.61 -4.06 9.97
C LEU A 5 19.99 -5.50 9.62
N GLN A 6 19.96 -6.41 10.60
CA GLN A 6 20.20 -7.84 10.36
C GLN A 6 19.11 -8.48 9.50
N LEU A 7 17.85 -8.11 9.68
CA LEU A 7 16.75 -8.58 8.83
C LEU A 7 16.88 -8.08 7.38
N ALA A 8 17.30 -6.83 7.18
CA ALA A 8 17.56 -6.27 5.86
C ALA A 8 18.64 -7.07 5.12
N GLU A 9 19.77 -7.37 5.78
CA GLU A 9 20.86 -8.17 5.22
C GLU A 9 20.39 -9.59 4.82
N ILE A 10 19.59 -10.23 5.67
CA ILE A 10 19.02 -11.56 5.38
C ILE A 10 18.08 -11.48 4.19
N CYS A 11 17.15 -10.52 4.17
CA CYS A 11 16.18 -10.36 3.09
C CYS A 11 16.88 -10.08 1.76
N GLN A 12 17.84 -9.16 1.75
CA GLN A 12 18.66 -8.86 0.57
C GLN A 12 19.42 -10.09 0.08
N THR A 13 19.96 -10.91 0.99
CA THR A 13 20.66 -12.16 0.62
C THR A 13 19.72 -13.19 -0.02
N VAL A 14 18.50 -13.33 0.49
CA VAL A 14 17.51 -14.31 0.00
C VAL A 14 16.84 -13.83 -1.30
N TYR A 15 16.54 -12.54 -1.40
CA TYR A 15 15.82 -11.96 -2.52
C TYR A 15 16.75 -11.58 -3.69
N GLY A 16 17.95 -11.06 -3.39
CA GLY A 16 18.99 -10.75 -4.37
C GLY A 16 19.07 -9.29 -4.84
N GLU A 17 18.23 -8.40 -4.32
CA GLU A 17 18.21 -6.96 -4.65
C GLU A 17 18.21 -6.12 -3.36
N PRO A 18 18.55 -4.82 -3.42
CA PRO A 18 18.42 -3.90 -2.27
C PRO A 18 16.98 -3.82 -1.75
N VAL A 19 16.83 -3.85 -0.43
CA VAL A 19 15.51 -3.86 0.22
C VAL A 19 15.45 -2.88 1.39
N LYS A 20 14.27 -2.29 1.58
CA LYS A 20 13.90 -1.56 2.79
C LYS A 20 12.88 -2.38 3.58
N ILE A 21 13.23 -2.77 4.79
CA ILE A 21 12.29 -3.42 5.72
C ILE A 21 11.26 -2.39 6.16
N ILE A 22 9.98 -2.72 5.96
CA ILE A 22 8.85 -1.86 6.32
C ILE A 22 8.26 -2.31 7.64
N ASP A 23 7.91 -3.60 7.72
CA ASP A 23 7.24 -4.18 8.86
C ASP A 23 7.57 -5.67 8.97
N TRP A 24 7.52 -6.24 10.17
CA TRP A 24 7.75 -7.65 10.38
C TRP A 24 7.07 -8.13 11.66
N GLU A 25 6.65 -9.39 11.62
CA GLU A 25 6.06 -10.07 12.77
C GLU A 25 6.68 -11.46 12.91
N THR A 26 6.61 -11.99 14.13
CA THR A 26 7.06 -13.35 14.42
C THR A 26 5.90 -14.19 14.92
N LYS A 27 5.91 -15.47 14.55
CA LYS A 27 4.94 -16.45 15.00
C LYS A 27 5.68 -17.69 15.49
N GLN A 28 5.54 -17.97 16.78
CA GLN A 28 6.01 -19.21 17.37
C GLN A 28 4.87 -20.23 17.41
N SER A 29 5.15 -21.46 16.98
CA SER A 29 4.30 -22.62 17.19
C SER A 29 5.13 -23.76 17.78
N GLU A 30 4.50 -24.88 18.16
CA GLU A 30 5.19 -26.01 18.81
C GLU A 30 6.41 -26.47 18.00
N ASP A 31 6.30 -26.59 16.67
CA ASP A 31 7.34 -27.21 15.82
C ASP A 31 8.17 -26.23 14.97
N LYS A 32 7.76 -24.95 14.91
CA LYS A 32 8.39 -23.96 14.03
C LYS A 32 8.32 -22.54 14.58
N PHE A 33 9.35 -21.77 14.27
CA PHE A 33 9.41 -20.33 14.39
C PHE A 33 9.31 -19.72 12.99
N GLU A 34 8.42 -18.76 12.80
CA GLU A 34 8.22 -18.06 11.53
C GLU A 34 8.44 -16.55 11.71
N ILE A 35 9.15 -15.94 10.76
CA ILE A 35 9.25 -14.50 10.61
C ILE A 35 8.55 -14.14 9.30
N LYS A 36 7.56 -13.25 9.35
CA LYS A 36 6.91 -12.71 8.17
C LYS A 36 7.28 -11.24 8.01
N ILE A 37 7.92 -10.92 6.89
CA ILE A 37 8.58 -9.65 6.65
C ILE A 37 7.92 -8.98 5.44
N LEU A 38 7.45 -7.75 5.63
CA LEU A 38 7.05 -6.84 4.57
C LEU A 38 8.26 -5.95 4.25
N PHE A 39 8.66 -5.93 2.99
CA PHE A 39 9.75 -5.06 2.53
C PHE A 39 9.44 -4.47 1.16
N ARG A 40 10.04 -3.31 0.89
CA ARG A 40 10.06 -2.70 -0.43
C ARG A 40 11.37 -3.01 -1.12
N GLU A 41 11.30 -3.47 -2.35
CA GLU A 41 12.44 -3.58 -3.26
C GLU A 41 12.78 -2.18 -3.79
N GLU A 42 14.02 -1.71 -3.60
CA GLU A 42 14.33 -0.29 -3.81
C GLU A 42 14.44 0.13 -5.28
N ARG A 43 14.78 -0.77 -6.20
CA ARG A 43 14.98 -0.44 -7.62
C ARG A 43 13.67 -0.21 -8.37
N ARG A 44 12.66 -1.04 -8.12
CA ARG A 44 11.34 -0.97 -8.78
C ARG A 44 10.25 -0.43 -7.86
N GLY A 45 10.53 -0.32 -6.56
CA GLY A 45 9.54 0.11 -5.58
C GLY A 45 8.46 -0.93 -5.32
N TRP A 46 8.73 -2.21 -5.55
CA TRP A 46 7.74 -3.27 -5.35
C TRP A 46 7.60 -3.64 -3.89
N TYR A 47 6.37 -3.90 -3.43
CA TYR A 47 6.11 -4.40 -2.09
C TYR A 47 6.03 -5.93 -2.10
N LEU A 48 6.82 -6.57 -1.24
CA LEU A 48 6.93 -8.02 -1.14
C LEU A 48 6.73 -8.51 0.29
N GLU A 49 6.20 -9.73 0.39
CA GLU A 49 6.14 -10.49 1.64
C GLU A 49 7.15 -11.65 1.56
N MET A 50 8.04 -11.73 2.54
CA MET A 50 8.94 -12.86 2.75
C MET A 50 8.56 -13.60 4.04
N VAL A 51 8.50 -14.92 3.96
CA VAL A 51 8.34 -15.80 5.11
C VAL A 51 9.60 -16.61 5.29
N ILE A 52 10.24 -16.48 6.46
CA ILE A 52 11.38 -17.29 6.89
C ILE A 52 10.87 -18.23 7.98
N THR A 53 11.02 -19.54 7.77
CA THR A 53 10.61 -20.58 8.72
C THR A 53 11.83 -21.34 9.21
N GLN A 54 11.98 -21.41 10.52
CA GLN A 54 12.94 -22.28 11.19
C GLN A 54 12.20 -23.43 11.88
N SER A 55 12.48 -24.66 11.46
CA SER A 55 11.94 -25.86 12.11
C SER A 55 12.83 -26.32 13.27
N GLN A 56 12.27 -27.03 14.26
CA GLN A 56 13.06 -27.65 15.33
C GLN A 56 14.15 -28.63 14.82
N SER A 57 13.97 -29.19 13.62
CA SER A 57 14.96 -30.05 12.96
C SER A 57 16.24 -29.31 12.51
N GLY A 58 16.28 -27.99 12.67
CA GLY A 58 17.38 -27.12 12.23
C GLY A 58 17.32 -26.74 10.75
N LYS A 59 16.30 -27.19 10.01
CA LYS A 59 16.08 -26.77 8.61
C LYS A 59 15.42 -25.40 8.56
N ASN A 60 16.01 -24.52 7.76
CA ASN A 60 15.48 -23.20 7.43
C ASN A 60 14.86 -23.24 6.04
N PHE A 61 13.68 -22.64 5.89
CA PHE A 61 13.01 -22.45 4.62
C PHE A 61 12.68 -20.97 4.45
N SER A 62 12.84 -20.45 3.25
CA SER A 62 12.39 -19.11 2.90
C SER A 62 11.51 -19.16 1.66
N SER A 63 10.53 -18.28 1.62
CA SER A 63 9.71 -18.02 0.44
C SER A 63 9.40 -16.54 0.40
N HIS A 64 9.26 -15.98 -0.79
CA HIS A 64 8.80 -14.61 -0.95
C HIS A 64 7.85 -14.53 -2.13
N ARG A 65 6.96 -13.55 -2.08
CA ARG A 65 6.00 -13.22 -3.13
C ARG A 65 5.77 -11.73 -3.15
N VAL A 66 5.29 -11.22 -4.29
CA VAL A 66 4.70 -9.88 -4.32
C VAL A 66 3.54 -9.83 -3.33
N LEU A 67 3.42 -8.74 -2.58
CA LEU A 67 2.34 -8.54 -1.63
C LEU A 67 1.00 -8.63 -2.39
N PRO A 68 0.04 -9.49 -2.00
CA PRO A 68 -1.19 -9.67 -2.75
C PRO A 68 -1.97 -8.38 -3.01
N LEU A 69 -2.03 -7.47 -2.03
CA LEU A 69 -2.67 -6.15 -2.17
C LEU A 69 -1.93 -5.20 -3.12
N PHE A 70 -0.67 -5.47 -3.44
CA PHE A 70 0.11 -4.69 -4.39
C PHE A 70 -0.01 -5.22 -5.83
N LEU A 71 -0.47 -6.47 -6.02
CA LEU A 71 -0.60 -7.08 -7.35
C LEU A 71 -1.45 -6.25 -8.33
N PRO A 72 -2.59 -5.65 -7.92
CA PRO A 72 -3.40 -4.82 -8.84
C PRO A 72 -2.65 -3.61 -9.42
N LEU A 73 -1.55 -3.18 -8.80
CA LEU A 73 -0.73 -2.06 -9.29
C LEU A 73 0.32 -2.49 -10.32
N LEU A 74 0.45 -3.80 -10.57
CA LEU A 74 1.40 -4.37 -11.54
C LEU A 74 0.71 -4.98 -12.77
N ASP A 75 -0.62 -5.13 -12.74
CA ASP A 75 -1.42 -5.81 -13.76
C ASP A 75 -2.36 -4.78 -14.41
N PRO A 76 -2.41 -4.65 -15.75
CA PRO A 76 -1.67 -5.40 -16.77
C PRO A 76 -0.27 -4.86 -17.08
N ASP A 77 0.11 -3.71 -16.53
CA ASP A 77 1.33 -3.01 -16.92
C ASP A 77 2.14 -2.48 -15.72
N GLU A 78 3.26 -3.15 -15.42
CA GLU A 78 4.22 -2.73 -14.38
C GLU A 78 4.90 -1.39 -14.69
N THR A 79 4.87 -0.92 -15.94
CA THR A 79 5.55 0.33 -16.34
C THR A 79 4.85 1.57 -15.80
N GLN A 80 3.54 1.50 -15.56
CA GLN A 80 2.76 2.60 -15.00
C GLN A 80 3.22 2.92 -13.56
N TRP A 81 3.28 1.91 -12.69
CA TRP A 81 3.81 2.05 -11.32
C TRP A 81 5.23 2.62 -11.33
N HIS A 82 6.09 2.07 -12.21
CA HIS A 82 7.47 2.53 -12.30
C HIS A 82 7.57 3.99 -12.75
N ALA A 83 6.78 4.41 -13.72
CA ALA A 83 6.76 5.79 -14.22
C ALA A 83 6.30 6.78 -13.14
N LEU A 84 5.22 6.45 -12.41
CA LEU A 84 4.69 7.31 -11.35
C LEU A 84 5.70 7.47 -10.21
N THR A 85 6.34 6.38 -9.80
CA THR A 85 7.24 6.39 -8.64
C THR A 85 8.62 6.98 -8.90
N GLN A 86 8.97 7.32 -10.15
CA GLN A 86 10.21 8.05 -10.45
C GLN A 86 10.23 9.47 -9.87
N GLU A 87 9.05 10.07 -9.66
CA GLU A 87 8.89 11.42 -9.11
C GLU A 87 8.72 11.42 -7.59
N ALA A 88 8.59 10.25 -6.96
CA ALA A 88 8.37 10.12 -5.52
C ALA A 88 9.60 10.57 -4.72
N THR A 89 9.38 11.50 -3.79
CA THR A 89 10.38 11.95 -2.82
C THR A 89 10.60 10.91 -1.71
N GLU A 90 11.60 11.13 -0.86
CA GLU A 90 11.81 10.27 0.32
C GLU A 90 10.58 10.27 1.24
N THR A 91 9.92 11.41 1.42
CA THR A 91 8.71 11.55 2.23
C THR A 91 7.55 10.76 1.63
N ASP A 92 7.39 10.80 0.30
CA ASP A 92 6.35 10.04 -0.38
C ASP A 92 6.56 8.53 -0.21
N TRP A 93 7.81 8.08 -0.31
CA TRP A 93 8.14 6.68 -0.05
C TRP A 93 7.88 6.27 1.40
N GLN A 94 8.19 7.12 2.38
CA GLN A 94 7.88 6.86 3.78
C GLN A 94 6.37 6.75 4.00
N ALA A 95 5.58 7.62 3.37
CA ALA A 95 4.12 7.58 3.43
C ALA A 95 3.56 6.30 2.79
N LEU A 96 4.02 5.93 1.59
CA LEU A 96 3.63 4.65 0.97
C LEU A 96 4.02 3.45 1.83
N ASP A 97 5.25 3.43 2.36
CA ASP A 97 5.72 2.37 3.25
C ASP A 97 4.76 2.21 4.46
N GLN A 98 4.34 3.32 5.05
CA GLN A 98 3.37 3.34 6.16
C GLN A 98 1.98 2.87 5.71
N LEU A 99 1.49 3.29 4.55
CA LEU A 99 0.20 2.85 4.00
C LEU A 99 0.16 1.34 3.79
N PHE A 100 1.20 0.75 3.18
CA PHE A 100 1.27 -0.70 2.97
C PHE A 100 1.48 -1.47 4.27
N ALA A 101 2.23 -0.92 5.23
CA ALA A 101 2.33 -1.49 6.57
C ALA A 101 0.95 -1.56 7.24
N LEU A 102 0.23 -0.44 7.24
CA LEU A 102 -1.12 -0.34 7.80
C LEU A 102 -2.08 -1.34 7.12
N SER A 103 -2.09 -1.35 5.78
CA SER A 103 -2.94 -2.21 4.96
C SER A 103 -2.76 -3.70 5.26
N ARG A 104 -1.53 -4.12 5.58
CA ARG A 104 -1.25 -5.51 5.96
C ARG A 104 -1.99 -5.96 7.22
N HIS A 105 -2.28 -5.02 8.14
CA HIS A 105 -2.90 -5.29 9.44
C HIS A 105 -4.43 -5.10 9.44
N LEU A 106 -5.00 -4.65 8.32
CA LEU A 106 -6.43 -4.38 8.19
C LEU A 106 -7.09 -5.38 7.22
N SER A 107 -8.09 -6.12 7.71
CA SER A 107 -8.96 -6.93 6.86
C SER A 107 -9.72 -6.07 5.87
N GLU A 108 -10.15 -6.67 4.74
CA GLU A 108 -10.98 -6.01 3.73
C GLU A 108 -10.39 -4.69 3.16
N THR A 109 -9.06 -4.56 3.22
CA THR A 109 -8.34 -3.49 2.54
C THR A 109 -8.12 -3.84 1.08
N ASN A 110 -8.29 -2.87 0.19
CA ASN A 110 -8.07 -3.02 -1.23
C ASN A 110 -7.29 -1.82 -1.77
N ILE A 111 -6.53 -2.06 -2.84
CA ILE A 111 -5.70 -1.08 -3.52
C ILE A 111 -5.81 -1.27 -5.03
N ALA A 112 -5.93 -0.19 -5.78
CA ALA A 112 -6.01 -0.21 -7.24
C ALA A 112 -5.49 1.08 -7.87
N PHE A 113 -5.22 1.04 -9.17
CA PHE A 113 -5.21 2.25 -10.00
C PHE A 113 -6.59 2.43 -10.64
N ALA A 114 -7.00 3.69 -10.81
CA ALA A 114 -8.00 4.06 -11.81
C ALA A 114 -7.31 4.92 -12.88
N ASP A 115 -7.46 4.54 -14.14
CA ASP A 115 -6.82 5.16 -15.31
C ASP A 115 -7.84 5.53 -16.40
N ALA A 116 -7.38 6.23 -17.44
CA ALA A 116 -8.26 6.70 -18.52
C ALA A 116 -8.76 5.57 -19.43
N ASP A 117 -7.98 4.49 -19.61
CA ASP A 117 -8.37 3.35 -20.46
C ASP A 117 -9.49 2.50 -19.83
N VAL A 118 -9.68 2.60 -18.51
CA VAL A 118 -10.86 2.08 -17.79
C VAL A 118 -12.05 3.04 -17.89
N ILE A 119 -11.84 4.34 -18.12
CA ILE A 119 -12.90 5.37 -18.04
C ILE A 119 -13.54 5.60 -19.42
N GLY A 120 -14.55 4.79 -19.74
CA GLY A 120 -15.62 5.15 -20.67
C GLY A 120 -16.87 5.63 -19.92
N GLU A 121 -17.81 6.31 -20.59
CA GLU A 121 -19.10 6.76 -20.00
C GLU A 121 -19.85 5.64 -19.25
N ASP A 122 -19.73 4.38 -19.69
CA ASP A 122 -20.35 3.21 -19.05
C ASP A 122 -19.62 2.73 -17.76
N VAL A 123 -18.40 3.19 -17.50
CA VAL A 123 -17.55 2.83 -16.35
C VAL A 123 -17.40 3.98 -15.36
N ALA A 124 -17.76 5.21 -15.71
CA ALA A 124 -17.99 6.25 -14.70
C ALA A 124 -19.04 5.78 -13.67
N ASP A 125 -20.07 5.04 -14.12
CA ASP A 125 -21.04 4.37 -13.25
C ASP A 125 -20.45 3.18 -12.49
N GLU A 126 -19.55 2.38 -13.09
CA GLU A 126 -18.90 1.25 -12.41
C GLU A 126 -17.81 1.71 -11.43
N ALA A 127 -17.16 2.86 -11.67
CA ALA A 127 -16.26 3.54 -10.76
C ALA A 127 -17.02 4.29 -9.66
N LEU A 128 -18.21 4.82 -9.96
CA LEU A 128 -19.14 5.33 -8.94
C LEU A 128 -19.68 4.17 -8.08
N ASP A 129 -20.05 3.05 -8.67
CA ASP A 129 -20.59 1.86 -7.98
C ASP A 129 -19.49 1.10 -7.21
N THR A 130 -18.26 1.07 -7.71
CA THR A 130 -17.12 0.35 -7.08
C THR A 130 -16.33 1.24 -6.12
N PHE A 131 -16.10 2.51 -6.47
CA PHE A 131 -15.23 3.42 -5.71
C PHE A 131 -15.98 4.59 -5.05
N GLY A 132 -17.21 4.90 -5.47
CA GLY A 132 -18.06 5.90 -4.81
C GLY A 132 -17.77 7.36 -5.18
N PHE A 133 -17.00 7.64 -6.22
CA PHE A 133 -16.69 9.01 -6.66
C PHE A 133 -16.52 9.12 -8.18
N TYR A 134 -16.68 10.34 -8.68
CA TYR A 134 -16.50 10.72 -10.09
C TYR A 134 -15.13 11.39 -10.25
N VAL A 135 -14.27 10.93 -11.17
CA VAL A 135 -13.06 11.68 -11.57
C VAL A 135 -13.44 12.52 -12.79
N PRO A 136 -13.68 13.84 -12.63
CA PRO A 136 -14.22 14.67 -13.71
C PRO A 136 -13.21 15.02 -14.80
N ASP A 137 -11.92 14.77 -14.57
CA ASP A 137 -10.83 15.22 -15.43
C ASP A 137 -9.84 14.08 -15.70
N GLU A 138 -9.79 13.63 -16.95
CA GLU A 138 -8.87 12.59 -17.43
C GLU A 138 -7.39 12.99 -17.25
N GLU A 139 -7.10 14.30 -17.18
CA GLU A 139 -5.73 14.80 -16.95
C GLU A 139 -5.20 14.45 -15.55
N LEU A 140 -6.10 14.18 -14.59
CA LEU A 140 -5.76 13.81 -13.22
C LEU A 140 -5.43 12.31 -13.07
N LEU A 141 -5.53 11.53 -14.15
CA LEU A 141 -5.28 10.10 -14.17
C LEU A 141 -3.81 9.74 -14.51
N PRO A 142 -3.34 8.58 -14.04
CA PRO A 142 -4.02 7.66 -13.14
C PRO A 142 -4.06 8.18 -11.69
N VAL A 143 -5.03 7.69 -10.92
CA VAL A 143 -5.11 7.89 -9.47
C VAL A 143 -4.86 6.58 -8.75
N PHE A 144 -4.19 6.63 -7.60
CA PHE A 144 -4.07 5.48 -6.70
C PHE A 144 -5.20 5.50 -5.70
N LEU A 145 -5.84 4.35 -5.55
CA LEU A 145 -6.98 4.15 -4.67
C LEU A 145 -6.59 3.19 -3.57
N TRP A 146 -6.96 3.55 -2.37
CA TRP A 146 -6.93 2.68 -1.20
C TRP A 146 -8.30 2.77 -0.54
N TRP A 147 -8.89 1.64 -0.17
CA TRP A 147 -10.11 1.64 0.61
C TRP A 147 -10.19 0.44 1.54
N ASN A 148 -10.94 0.61 2.62
CA ASN A 148 -11.22 -0.44 3.57
C ASN A 148 -12.73 -0.58 3.78
N LEU A 149 -13.27 -1.78 3.54
CA LEU A 149 -14.71 -2.02 3.64
C LEU A 149 -15.21 -2.09 5.08
N ASP A 150 -14.38 -2.59 6.01
CA ASP A 150 -14.76 -2.71 7.42
C ASP A 150 -14.90 -1.33 8.07
N TYR A 151 -14.00 -0.40 7.75
CA TYR A 151 -13.99 0.96 8.26
C TYR A 151 -14.74 1.96 7.37
N GLN A 152 -15.11 1.57 6.15
CA GLN A 152 -15.74 2.44 5.15
C GLN A 152 -14.95 3.74 4.90
N LEU A 153 -13.62 3.61 4.82
CA LEU A 153 -12.67 4.71 4.60
C LEU A 153 -11.98 4.56 3.25
N LYS A 154 -11.70 5.69 2.59
CA LYS A 154 -11.03 5.72 1.29
C LYS A 154 -9.94 6.80 1.23
N LEU A 155 -8.88 6.52 0.48
CA LEU A 155 -7.89 7.49 0.03
C LEU A 155 -7.82 7.45 -1.50
N ILE A 156 -7.85 8.64 -2.10
CA ILE A 156 -7.70 8.84 -3.54
C ILE A 156 -6.50 9.76 -3.72
N VAL A 157 -5.45 9.22 -4.31
CA VAL A 157 -4.16 9.88 -4.47
C VAL A 157 -3.96 10.30 -5.91
N TYR A 158 -3.90 11.61 -6.14
CA TYR A 158 -3.65 12.19 -7.45
C TYR A 158 -2.13 12.34 -7.67
N PHE A 159 -1.57 11.59 -8.63
CA PHE A 159 -0.11 11.60 -8.84
C PHE A 159 0.42 12.77 -9.65
N LYS A 160 -0.45 13.48 -10.39
CA LYS A 160 -0.04 14.55 -11.31
C LYS A 160 -0.59 15.92 -10.94
N HIS A 161 -1.24 16.05 -9.79
CA HIS A 161 -1.90 17.27 -9.37
C HIS A 161 -1.46 17.69 -7.97
N PRO A 162 -0.92 18.91 -7.76
CA PRO A 162 -0.33 19.82 -8.74
C PRO A 162 1.12 19.41 -9.08
N GLU A 163 1.36 18.84 -10.28
CA GLU A 163 2.69 18.52 -10.86
C GLU A 163 3.72 17.88 -9.90
N ARG A 164 3.25 17.05 -8.94
CA ARG A 164 4.09 16.33 -7.98
C ARG A 164 3.44 15.02 -7.60
N PHE A 165 4.26 14.02 -7.27
CA PHE A 165 3.79 12.75 -6.74
C PHE A 165 2.88 12.95 -5.54
N ALA A 166 1.68 12.37 -5.57
CA ALA A 166 0.67 12.46 -4.51
C ALA A 166 0.40 13.90 -4.02
N GLY A 167 0.39 14.86 -4.96
CA GLY A 167 0.33 16.29 -4.65
C GLY A 167 -1.01 16.79 -4.13
N GLU A 168 -2.05 15.97 -4.25
CA GLU A 168 -3.36 16.15 -3.68
C GLU A 168 -3.88 14.77 -3.33
N VAL A 169 -4.43 14.63 -2.13
CA VAL A 169 -5.01 13.38 -1.66
C VAL A 169 -6.37 13.67 -1.07
N MET A 170 -7.40 13.03 -1.63
CA MET A 170 -8.73 13.06 -1.06
C MET A 170 -8.89 11.90 -0.08
N PHE A 171 -9.38 12.21 1.11
CA PHE A 171 -9.78 11.25 2.12
C PHE A 171 -11.31 11.29 2.24
N GLN A 172 -11.95 10.12 2.20
CA GLN A 172 -13.40 10.00 2.31
C GLN A 172 -13.77 9.05 3.43
N ASP A 173 -14.76 9.46 4.23
CA ASP A 173 -15.34 8.70 5.33
C ASP A 173 -16.84 8.51 5.07
N ASP A 174 -17.19 7.32 4.57
CA ASP A 174 -18.55 7.00 4.16
C ASP A 174 -19.49 6.79 5.37
N ASN A 175 -18.97 6.64 6.60
CA ASN A 175 -19.81 6.51 7.79
C ASN A 175 -20.53 7.83 8.13
N VAL A 176 -19.93 8.96 7.75
CA VAL A 176 -20.42 10.31 8.05
C VAL A 176 -20.65 11.17 6.82
N ASP A 177 -20.46 10.61 5.62
CA ASP A 177 -20.58 11.32 4.33
C ASP A 177 -19.67 12.58 4.29
N GLU A 178 -18.45 12.45 4.81
CA GLU A 178 -17.45 13.51 4.85
C GLU A 178 -16.32 13.23 3.85
N ALA A 179 -15.91 14.27 3.12
CA ALA A 179 -14.75 14.26 2.24
C ALA A 179 -13.80 15.41 2.58
N GLU A 180 -12.52 15.10 2.72
CA GLU A 180 -11.44 16.01 3.08
C GLU A 180 -10.35 15.95 2.01
N VAL A 181 -9.68 17.07 1.73
CA VAL A 181 -8.58 17.14 0.75
C VAL A 181 -7.32 17.62 1.44
N TYR A 182 -6.21 16.92 1.18
CA TYR A 182 -4.91 17.11 1.80
C TYR A 182 -3.84 17.39 0.74
N ASP A 183 -2.83 18.19 1.12
CA ASP A 183 -1.75 18.60 0.23
C ASP A 183 -0.66 17.51 0.07
N SER A 184 -0.77 16.39 0.79
CA SER A 184 0.19 15.28 0.71
C SER A 184 -0.40 13.96 1.23
N LEU A 185 0.20 12.84 0.79
CA LEU A 185 -0.14 11.51 1.31
C LEU A 185 0.16 11.36 2.80
N THR A 186 1.19 12.04 3.30
CA THR A 186 1.54 12.00 4.74
C THR A 186 0.41 12.54 5.60
N GLU A 187 -0.13 13.72 5.28
CA GLU A 187 -1.23 14.31 6.05
C GLU A 187 -2.52 13.47 5.97
N ALA A 188 -2.83 12.97 4.77
CA ALA A 188 -3.99 12.10 4.58
C ALA A 188 -3.86 10.78 5.36
N LEU A 189 -2.64 10.23 5.48
CA LEU A 189 -2.36 9.04 6.30
C LEU A 189 -2.52 9.30 7.79
N GLU A 190 -2.04 10.43 8.29
CA GLU A 190 -2.26 10.81 9.70
C GLU A 190 -3.76 10.88 10.01
N ARG A 191 -4.55 11.43 9.08
CA ARG A 191 -6.02 11.45 9.22
C ARG A 191 -6.63 10.05 9.18
N LEU A 192 -6.21 9.22 8.24
CA LEU A 192 -6.67 7.84 8.10
C LEU A 192 -6.42 7.06 9.40
N GLU A 193 -5.21 7.13 9.95
CA GLU A 193 -4.85 6.45 11.20
C GLU A 193 -5.69 6.93 12.39
N GLN A 194 -5.95 8.24 12.49
CA GLN A 194 -6.85 8.79 13.52
C GLN A 194 -8.26 8.20 13.42
N LYS A 195 -8.81 8.11 12.21
CA LYS A 195 -10.16 7.58 11.97
C LYS A 195 -10.24 6.08 12.22
N ILE A 196 -9.22 5.31 11.80
CA ILE A 196 -9.14 3.88 12.13
C ILE A 196 -9.06 3.66 13.64
N ALA A 197 -8.24 4.44 14.36
CA ALA A 197 -8.13 4.34 15.80
C ALA A 197 -9.47 4.63 16.48
N TYR A 198 -10.16 5.69 16.05
CA TYR A 198 -11.49 6.04 16.52
C TYR A 198 -12.49 4.90 16.33
N TYR A 199 -12.62 4.35 15.12
CA TYR A 199 -13.56 3.26 14.86
C TYR A 199 -13.19 1.93 15.52
N ARG A 200 -11.89 1.67 15.72
CA ARG A 200 -11.44 0.49 16.46
C ARG A 200 -11.78 0.58 17.95
N ASP A 201 -11.72 1.77 18.54
CA ASP A 201 -12.04 1.99 19.95
C ASP A 201 -13.56 2.03 20.22
N GLU A 202 -14.37 2.34 19.21
CA GLU A 202 -15.84 2.32 19.30
C GLU A 202 -16.50 0.95 19.00
N ALA A 203 -15.75 0.00 18.40
CA ALA A 203 -16.23 -1.34 18.03
C ALA A 203 -16.13 -2.39 19.16
#